data_AF-A0A2I4Q2P9-F1
#
_entry.id   AF-A0A2I4Q2P9-F1
#
_cell.length_a   1.000
_cell.length_b   1.000
_cell.length_c   1.000
_cell.angle_alpha   90.00
_cell.angle_beta   90.00
_cell.angle_gamma   90.00
#
_symmetry.space_group_name_H-M   'P 1'
#
loop_
_entity.id
_entity.type
_entity.pdbx_description
1 polymer ?
#
loop_
_entity_poly.entity_id
_entity_poly.type
_entity_poly.pdbx_seq_one_letter_code
_entity_poly.pdbx_strand_id
1 'polypeptide(L)'
;MKGDELVFWWAVLAVVSSLAWFIGEFCLPLVCSLLIICLFGPYQYLQSQAYLDLPSFAEGARAAILQPYHAPLVTILTVTLPWVATFDSSSLSPGKCLALAPASLACLVALARIKALLRHSWEAEQQRLLEDIGNSRSVVGDGLAIGYYVGYLKNLFSECDGLDFVKRLRSFEQQHRMRLASHKIYILSFTSCTNNHSAFDVMDKVGEPLKMQYTRGGVTRTINNTVYRGRVPGIYPGVYLADDEFYVICETLSPISTISSMDCVGFSKDDKLRTLRRLTAKLNEFLQEDPSIRDYVRLMEIDGTGSQAAESLLFC
;
A
#
# COMPACT_ATOMS: atom_id res chain seq x y z
N MET A 1 47.40 -16.41 -55.03
CA MET A 1 46.92 -17.10 -53.82
C MET A 1 47.27 -18.56 -53.96
N LYS A 2 47.88 -19.16 -52.93
CA LYS A 2 48.16 -20.61 -52.92
C LYS A 2 46.83 -21.36 -52.73
N GLY A 3 46.71 -22.56 -53.29
CA GLY A 3 45.47 -23.34 -53.24
C GLY A 3 44.87 -23.49 -51.83
N ASP A 4 45.72 -23.55 -50.81
CA ASP A 4 45.32 -23.71 -49.41
C ASP A 4 44.65 -22.47 -48.81
N GLU A 5 45.03 -21.26 -49.22
CA GLU A 5 44.34 -20.03 -48.81
C GLU A 5 42.94 -19.95 -49.41
N LEU A 6 42.77 -20.43 -50.65
CA LEU A 6 41.47 -20.43 -51.31
C LEU A 6 40.50 -21.36 -50.57
N VAL A 7 40.96 -22.56 -50.19
CA VAL A 7 40.15 -23.54 -49.45
C VAL A 7 39.75 -23.02 -48.07
N PHE A 8 40.66 -22.33 -47.36
CA PHE A 8 40.35 -21.70 -46.08
C PHE A 8 39.26 -20.63 -46.22
N TRP A 9 39.38 -19.74 -47.21
CA TRP A 9 38.37 -18.71 -47.43
C TRP A 9 37.02 -19.27 -47.85
N TRP A 10 36.98 -20.36 -48.64
CA TRP A 10 35.73 -21.05 -48.98
C TRP A 10 35.07 -21.71 -47.76
N ALA A 11 35.84 -22.31 -46.85
CA ALA A 11 35.32 -22.89 -45.62
C ALA A 11 34.75 -21.81 -44.69
N VAL A 12 35.44 -20.67 -44.54
CA VAL A 12 34.94 -19.51 -43.78
C VAL A 12 33.65 -18.97 -44.41
N LEU A 13 33.60 -18.87 -45.74
CA LEU A 13 32.41 -18.39 -46.45
C LEU A 13 31.22 -19.33 -46.32
N ALA A 14 31.45 -20.65 -46.35
CA ALA A 14 30.44 -21.66 -46.12
C ALA A 14 29.90 -21.63 -44.69
N VAL A 15 30.77 -21.47 -43.69
CA VAL A 15 30.34 -21.34 -42.29
C VAL A 15 29.54 -20.04 -42.08
N VAL A 16 30.00 -18.92 -42.65
CA VAL A 16 29.30 -17.63 -42.54
C VAL A 16 27.96 -17.64 -43.30
N SER A 17 27.87 -18.27 -44.48
CA SER A 17 26.62 -18.39 -45.23
C SER A 17 25.63 -19.35 -44.56
N SER A 18 26.09 -20.47 -44.00
CA SER A 18 25.26 -21.38 -43.22
C SER A 18 24.77 -20.73 -41.91
N LEU A 19 25.59 -19.94 -41.22
CA LEU A 19 25.16 -19.16 -40.06
C LEU A 19 24.16 -18.07 -40.43
N ALA A 20 24.38 -17.35 -41.54
CA ALA A 20 23.46 -16.31 -42.00
C ALA A 20 22.09 -16.90 -42.41
N TRP A 21 22.08 -18.05 -43.07
CA TRP A 21 20.85 -18.78 -43.42
C TRP A 21 20.12 -19.28 -42.16
N PHE A 22 20.84 -19.87 -41.20
CA PHE A 22 20.26 -20.34 -39.94
C PHE A 22 19.68 -19.18 -39.10
N ILE A 23 20.37 -18.04 -39.04
CA ILE A 23 19.89 -16.85 -38.32
C ILE A 23 18.68 -16.23 -39.03
N GLY A 24 18.69 -16.17 -40.37
CA GLY A 24 17.62 -15.59 -41.17
C GLY A 24 16.33 -16.42 -41.16
N GLU A 25 16.42 -17.73 -41.37
CA GLU A 25 15.24 -18.60 -41.47
C GLU A 25 14.74 -19.10 -40.11
N PHE A 26 15.62 -19.37 -39.14
CA PHE A 26 15.20 -19.97 -37.87
C PHE A 26 15.20 -18.96 -36.71
N CYS A 27 16.22 -18.11 -36.59
CA CYS A 27 16.29 -17.20 -35.44
C CYS A 27 15.35 -16.00 -35.60
N LEU A 28 15.19 -15.42 -36.79
CA LEU A 28 14.40 -14.21 -36.95
C LEU A 28 12.88 -14.43 -36.72
N PRO A 29 12.24 -15.49 -37.26
CA PRO A 29 10.83 -15.76 -36.96
C PRO A 29 10.63 -16.10 -35.49
N LEU A 30 11.55 -16.86 -34.89
CA LEU A 30 11.48 -17.25 -33.49
C LEU A 30 11.63 -16.05 -32.55
N VAL A 31 12.55 -15.11 -32.86
CA VAL A 31 12.73 -13.85 -32.12
C VAL A 31 11.52 -12.93 -32.29
N CYS A 32 10.95 -12.84 -33.49
CA CYS A 32 9.72 -12.08 -33.74
C CYS A 32 8.52 -12.69 -33.00
N SER A 33 8.36 -14.02 -33.01
CA SER A 33 7.30 -14.72 -32.27
C SER A 33 7.48 -14.59 -30.76
N LEU A 34 8.71 -14.69 -30.24
CA LEU A 34 9.00 -14.48 -28.83
C LEU A 34 8.76 -13.03 -28.42
N LEU A 35 9.11 -12.04 -29.25
CA LEU A 35 8.78 -10.64 -29.00
C LEU A 35 7.27 -10.41 -28.97
N ILE A 36 6.51 -10.98 -29.91
CA ILE A 36 5.04 -10.90 -29.90
C ILE A 36 4.46 -11.56 -28.65
N ILE A 37 4.92 -12.75 -28.27
CA ILE A 37 4.42 -13.46 -27.09
C ILE A 37 4.78 -12.73 -25.79
N CYS A 38 6.01 -12.23 -25.66
CA CYS A 38 6.45 -11.49 -24.48
C CYS A 38 5.77 -10.12 -24.35
N LEU A 39 5.43 -9.47 -25.47
CA LEU A 39 4.78 -8.16 -25.46
C LEU A 39 3.25 -8.24 -25.35
N PHE A 40 2.61 -9.27 -25.94
CA PHE A 40 1.15 -9.39 -25.99
C PHE A 40 0.56 -10.45 -25.04
N GLY A 41 1.35 -11.41 -24.55
CA GLY A 41 0.89 -12.45 -23.63
C GLY A 41 0.38 -11.91 -22.28
N PRO A 42 1.14 -11.05 -21.56
CA PRO A 42 0.68 -10.44 -20.31
C PRO A 42 -0.57 -9.57 -20.50
N TYR A 43 -0.72 -8.95 -21.67
CA TYR A 43 -1.87 -8.11 -22.02
C TYR A 43 -3.16 -8.91 -22.20
N GLN A 44 -3.13 -10.01 -22.95
CA GLN A 44 -4.29 -10.89 -23.12
C GLN A 44 -4.74 -11.50 -21.78
N TYR A 45 -3.79 -11.79 -20.89
CA TYR A 45 -4.09 -12.28 -19.54
C TYR A 45 -4.78 -11.20 -18.69
N LEU A 46 -4.26 -9.98 -18.64
CA LEU A 46 -4.85 -8.86 -17.89
C LEU A 46 -6.23 -8.42 -18.40
N GLN A 47 -6.43 -8.46 -19.72
CA GLN A 47 -7.72 -8.12 -20.34
C GLN A 47 -8.84 -9.11 -19.96
N SER A 48 -8.48 -10.37 -19.67
CA SER A 48 -9.45 -11.40 -19.27
C SER A 48 -9.84 -11.38 -17.79
N GLN A 49 -9.07 -10.71 -16.91
CA GLN A 49 -9.32 -10.74 -15.46
C GLN A 49 -9.76 -9.42 -14.80
N ALA A 50 -9.52 -8.25 -15.39
CA ALA A 50 -9.69 -6.98 -14.65
C ALA A 50 -10.53 -5.87 -15.32
N TYR A 51 -10.88 -5.96 -16.61
CA TYR A 51 -11.35 -4.79 -17.38
C TYR A 51 -12.71 -4.95 -18.08
N LEU A 52 -13.60 -5.81 -17.57
CA LEU A 52 -14.86 -6.08 -18.27
C LEU A 52 -15.85 -4.89 -18.31
N ASP A 53 -15.70 -3.86 -17.47
CA ASP A 53 -16.76 -2.83 -17.32
C ASP A 53 -16.38 -1.36 -17.59
N LEU A 54 -15.11 -1.02 -17.91
CA LEU A 54 -14.70 0.39 -18.10
C LEU A 54 -13.75 0.58 -19.31
N PRO A 55 -14.29 0.80 -20.53
CA PRO A 55 -13.52 0.90 -21.78
C PRO A 55 -12.47 2.03 -21.81
N SER A 56 -12.79 3.17 -21.20
CA SER A 56 -11.93 4.37 -21.21
C SER A 56 -10.66 4.22 -20.37
N PHE A 57 -10.70 3.40 -19.32
CA PHE A 57 -9.54 3.15 -18.46
C PHE A 57 -8.56 2.18 -19.13
N ALA A 58 -9.07 1.23 -19.91
CA ALA A 58 -8.26 0.30 -20.69
C ALA A 58 -7.45 1.02 -21.78
N GLU A 59 -7.99 2.05 -22.42
CA GLU A 59 -7.27 2.84 -23.43
C GLU A 59 -6.17 3.73 -22.84
N GLY A 60 -6.42 4.35 -21.68
CA GLY A 60 -5.42 5.14 -20.96
C GLY A 60 -4.24 4.29 -20.45
N ALA A 61 -4.55 3.13 -19.87
CA ALA A 61 -3.51 2.16 -19.45
C ALA A 61 -2.74 1.59 -20.65
N ARG A 62 -3.43 1.32 -21.78
CA ARG A 62 -2.83 0.87 -23.04
C ARG A 62 -1.81 1.88 -23.59
N ALA A 63 -2.14 3.17 -23.59
CA ALA A 63 -1.24 4.22 -24.06
C ALA A 63 0.00 4.36 -23.15
N ALA A 64 -0.19 4.29 -21.83
CA ALA A 64 0.90 4.43 -20.86
C ALA A 64 1.89 3.24 -20.89
N ILE A 65 1.39 2.00 -21.06
CA ILE A 65 2.23 0.80 -21.10
C ILE A 65 3.00 0.69 -22.42
N LEU A 66 2.38 1.05 -23.55
CA LEU A 66 2.99 0.90 -24.88
C LEU A 66 3.86 2.09 -25.33
N GLN A 67 3.68 3.28 -24.76
CA GLN A 67 4.44 4.48 -25.12
C GLN A 67 5.97 4.29 -25.15
N PRO A 68 6.62 3.72 -24.13
CA PRO A 68 8.08 3.56 -24.12
C PRO A 68 8.57 2.51 -25.14
N TYR A 69 7.71 1.59 -25.58
CA TYR A 69 8.05 0.51 -26.49
C TYR A 69 7.70 0.82 -27.96
N HIS A 70 6.88 1.83 -28.21
CA HIS A 70 6.39 2.17 -29.55
C HIS A 70 7.51 2.57 -30.52
N ALA A 71 8.44 3.43 -30.09
CA ALA A 71 9.56 3.87 -30.94
C ALA A 71 10.51 2.72 -31.36
N PRO A 72 11.00 1.84 -30.46
CA PRO A 72 11.83 0.71 -30.87
C PRO A 72 11.06 -0.33 -31.69
N LEU A 73 9.78 -0.59 -31.40
CA LEU A 73 8.94 -1.50 -32.19
C LEU A 73 8.72 -0.98 -33.61
N VAL A 74 8.40 0.30 -33.78
CA VAL A 74 8.24 0.93 -35.10
C VAL A 74 9.57 0.89 -35.87
N THR A 75 10.70 1.08 -35.20
CA THR A 75 12.02 1.00 -35.84
C THR A 75 12.31 -0.42 -36.33
N ILE A 76 12.02 -1.45 -35.52
CA ILE A 76 12.16 -2.85 -35.95
C ILE A 76 11.23 -3.13 -37.13
N LEU A 77 9.94 -2.78 -37.02
CA LEU A 77 8.93 -3.08 -38.03
C LEU A 77 9.18 -2.35 -39.37
N THR A 78 9.72 -1.14 -39.36
CA THR A 78 9.96 -0.36 -40.58
C THR A 78 11.29 -0.68 -41.24
N VAL A 79 12.31 -1.05 -40.46
CA VAL A 79 13.67 -1.29 -41.00
C VAL A 79 13.89 -2.77 -41.34
N THR A 80 13.37 -3.70 -40.54
CA THR A 80 13.71 -5.13 -40.70
C THR A 80 12.74 -5.88 -41.62
N LEU A 81 11.42 -5.63 -41.53
CA LEU A 81 10.42 -6.38 -42.31
C LEU A 81 10.50 -6.20 -43.83
N PRO A 82 10.67 -4.98 -44.38
CA PRO A 82 10.81 -4.80 -45.83
C PRO A 82 12.09 -5.46 -46.39
N TRP A 83 13.12 -5.56 -45.55
CA TRP A 83 14.41 -6.15 -45.91
C TRP A 83 14.37 -7.68 -45.90
N VAL A 84 13.59 -8.28 -44.99
CA VAL A 84 13.31 -9.73 -44.97
C VAL A 84 12.42 -10.13 -46.13
N ALA A 85 11.43 -9.31 -46.48
CA ALA A 85 10.50 -9.58 -47.58
C ALA A 85 11.15 -9.55 -48.97
N THR A 86 12.34 -8.94 -49.10
CA THR A 86 13.10 -8.84 -50.35
C THR A 86 14.28 -9.84 -50.42
N PHE A 87 14.44 -10.70 -49.42
CA PHE A 87 15.51 -11.67 -49.35
C PHE A 87 15.19 -12.91 -50.20
N ASP A 88 15.80 -13.01 -51.37
CA ASP A 88 15.73 -14.19 -52.24
C ASP A 88 16.94 -15.12 -51.99
N SER A 89 16.66 -16.26 -51.35
CA SER A 89 17.64 -17.27 -50.93
C SER A 89 18.38 -17.94 -52.09
N SER A 90 17.87 -17.82 -53.31
CA SER A 90 18.46 -18.43 -54.51
C SER A 90 19.71 -17.71 -55.05
N SER A 91 20.08 -16.55 -54.48
CA SER A 91 21.05 -15.63 -55.09
C SER A 91 22.27 -15.26 -54.21
N LEU A 92 22.63 -16.12 -53.24
CA LEU A 92 23.73 -15.90 -52.28
C LEU A 92 25.12 -15.98 -52.94
N SER A 93 25.61 -14.84 -53.45
CA SER A 93 27.01 -14.69 -53.84
C SER A 93 27.86 -14.23 -52.64
N PRO A 94 29.18 -14.53 -52.63
CA PRO A 94 30.07 -14.11 -51.54
C PRO A 94 30.05 -12.60 -51.22
N GLY A 95 29.85 -11.76 -52.24
CA GLY A 95 29.72 -10.32 -52.08
C GLY A 95 28.44 -9.88 -51.35
N LYS A 96 27.36 -10.64 -51.46
CA LYS A 96 26.11 -10.38 -50.71
C LYS A 96 26.22 -10.80 -49.25
N CYS A 97 26.99 -11.84 -48.93
CA CYS A 97 27.27 -12.23 -47.54
C CYS A 97 28.03 -11.13 -46.77
N LEU A 98 28.99 -10.45 -47.41
CA LEU A 98 29.68 -9.30 -46.81
C LEU A 98 28.74 -8.09 -46.62
N ALA A 99 27.73 -7.92 -47.48
CA ALA A 99 26.69 -6.91 -47.30
C ALA A 99 25.69 -7.23 -46.17
N LEU A 100 25.63 -8.48 -45.69
CA LEU A 100 24.77 -8.90 -44.57
C LEU A 100 25.43 -8.72 -43.19
N ALA A 101 26.75 -8.61 -43.12
CA ALA A 101 27.46 -8.39 -41.86
C ALA A 101 27.09 -7.08 -41.14
N PRO A 102 26.92 -5.92 -41.83
CA PRO A 102 26.46 -4.69 -41.19
C PRO A 102 25.02 -4.78 -40.67
N ALA A 103 24.12 -5.45 -41.41
CA ALA A 103 22.71 -5.59 -41.05
C ALA A 103 22.52 -6.51 -39.83
N SER A 104 23.24 -7.64 -39.79
CA SER A 104 23.25 -8.54 -38.64
C SER A 104 23.87 -7.89 -37.40
N LEU A 105 24.96 -7.13 -37.56
CA LEU A 105 25.55 -6.34 -36.47
C LEU A 105 24.57 -5.27 -35.96
N ALA A 106 23.89 -4.55 -36.86
CA ALA A 106 22.88 -3.57 -36.49
C ALA A 106 21.70 -4.21 -35.73
N CYS A 107 21.27 -5.41 -36.12
CA CYS A 107 20.23 -6.17 -35.42
C CYS A 107 20.68 -6.58 -34.01
N LEU A 108 21.90 -7.11 -33.86
CA LEU A 108 22.44 -7.48 -32.54
C LEU A 108 22.62 -6.26 -31.62
N VAL A 109 23.07 -5.12 -32.16
CA VAL A 109 23.15 -3.86 -31.43
C VAL A 109 21.77 -3.37 -31.01
N ALA A 110 20.76 -3.49 -31.88
CA ALA A 110 19.38 -3.14 -31.55
C ALA A 110 18.81 -4.03 -30.45
N LEU A 111 19.03 -5.36 -30.52
CA LEU A 111 18.60 -6.31 -29.48
C LEU A 111 19.30 -6.06 -28.14
N ALA A 112 20.60 -5.77 -28.16
CA ALA A 112 21.35 -5.42 -26.95
C ALA A 112 20.84 -4.11 -26.33
N ARG A 113 20.52 -3.10 -27.15
CA ARG A 113 19.90 -1.85 -26.70
C ARG A 113 18.51 -2.07 -26.11
N ILE A 114 17.68 -2.89 -26.75
CA ILE A 114 16.34 -3.24 -26.24
C ILE A 114 16.47 -3.97 -24.90
N LYS A 115 17.38 -4.93 -24.77
CA LYS A 115 17.64 -5.62 -23.50
C LYS A 115 18.10 -4.66 -22.39
N ALA A 116 18.99 -3.72 -22.72
CA ALA A 116 19.44 -2.72 -21.77
C ALA A 116 18.32 -1.75 -21.35
N LEU A 117 17.50 -1.30 -22.31
CA LEU A 117 16.33 -0.46 -22.05
C LEU A 117 15.28 -1.18 -21.21
N LEU A 118 15.00 -2.45 -21.50
CA LEU A 118 14.10 -3.29 -20.72
C LEU A 118 14.61 -3.50 -19.29
N ARG A 119 15.93 -3.66 -19.11
CA ARG A 119 16.52 -3.80 -17.78
C ARG A 119 16.40 -2.50 -16.98
N HIS A 120 16.75 -1.37 -17.58
CA HIS A 120 16.62 -0.07 -16.92
C HIS A 120 15.16 0.31 -16.65
N SER A 121 14.23 0.02 -17.56
CA SER A 121 12.81 0.28 -17.34
C SER A 121 12.25 -0.63 -16.26
N TRP A 122 12.68 -1.89 -16.21
CA TRP A 122 12.28 -2.83 -15.16
C TRP A 122 12.79 -2.42 -13.78
N GLU A 123 14.06 -2.02 -13.66
CA GLU A 123 14.63 -1.56 -12.38
C GLU A 123 13.94 -0.26 -11.89
N ALA A 124 13.67 0.69 -12.80
CA ALA A 124 12.93 1.91 -12.48
C ALA A 124 11.46 1.63 -12.10
N GLU A 125 10.78 0.73 -12.80
CA GLU A 125 9.40 0.34 -12.51
C GLU A 125 9.31 -0.47 -11.21
N GLN A 126 10.27 -1.34 -10.91
CA GLN A 126 10.35 -2.02 -9.62
C GLN A 126 10.47 -1.01 -8.47
N GLN A 127 11.30 0.01 -8.63
CA GLN A 127 11.47 1.03 -7.61
C GLN A 127 10.20 1.88 -7.42
N ARG A 128 9.55 2.26 -8.53
CA ARG A 128 8.24 2.93 -8.51
C ARG A 128 7.16 2.06 -7.87
N LEU A 129 7.08 0.77 -8.19
CA LEU A 129 6.13 -0.16 -7.60
C LEU A 129 6.39 -0.36 -6.11
N LEU A 130 7.65 -0.38 -5.66
CA LEU A 130 7.98 -0.43 -4.24
C LEU A 130 7.56 0.86 -3.52
N GLU A 131 7.71 2.02 -4.14
CA GLU A 131 7.20 3.30 -3.64
C GLU A 131 5.67 3.33 -3.61
N ASP A 132 4.99 2.88 -4.66
CA ASP A 132 3.53 2.79 -4.74
C ASP A 132 2.96 1.74 -3.77
N ILE A 133 3.67 0.63 -3.53
CA ILE A 133 3.36 -0.34 -2.48
C ILE A 133 3.55 0.30 -1.09
N GLY A 134 4.64 1.03 -0.87
CA GLY A 134 4.86 1.78 0.36
C GLY A 134 3.76 2.81 0.64
N ASN A 135 3.36 3.54 -0.39
CA ASN A 135 2.29 4.53 -0.34
C ASN A 135 0.93 3.87 -0.13
N SER A 136 0.61 2.79 -0.85
CA SER A 136 -0.66 2.06 -0.71
C SER A 136 -0.79 1.33 0.63
N ARG A 137 0.30 0.85 1.23
CA ARG A 137 0.30 0.31 2.60
C ARG A 137 -0.07 1.36 3.65
N SER A 138 0.26 2.64 3.41
CA SER A 138 -0.15 3.74 4.29
C SER A 138 -1.65 4.07 4.19
N VAL A 139 -2.29 3.81 3.04
CA VAL A 139 -3.74 4.02 2.81
C VAL A 139 -4.61 3.15 3.73
N VAL A 140 -4.07 2.02 4.20
CA VAL A 140 -4.73 1.18 5.21
C VAL A 140 -5.06 1.99 6.46
N GLY A 141 -4.20 2.94 6.85
CA GLY A 141 -4.44 3.82 8.00
C GLY A 141 -5.67 4.71 7.81
N ASP A 142 -5.86 5.27 6.61
CA ASP A 142 -7.03 6.07 6.26
C ASP A 142 -8.31 5.23 6.29
N GLY A 143 -8.28 4.03 5.71
CA GLY A 143 -9.42 3.12 5.70
C GLY A 143 -9.84 2.68 7.12
N LEU A 144 -8.86 2.39 7.97
CA LEU A 144 -9.11 2.05 9.38
C LEU A 144 -9.66 3.26 10.16
N ALA A 145 -9.15 4.47 9.93
CA ALA A 145 -9.65 5.69 10.56
C ALA A 145 -11.11 5.97 10.15
N ILE A 146 -11.43 5.88 8.86
CA ILE A 146 -12.81 6.03 8.35
C ILE A 146 -13.73 4.97 8.96
N GLY A 147 -13.27 3.71 8.98
CA GLY A 147 -14.03 2.59 9.53
C GLY A 147 -14.35 2.77 11.01
N TYR A 148 -13.37 3.22 11.80
CA TYR A 148 -13.55 3.53 13.21
C TYR A 148 -14.49 4.73 13.41
N TYR A 149 -14.25 5.82 12.68
CA TYR A 149 -15.04 7.03 12.80
C TYR A 149 -16.51 6.80 12.46
N VAL A 150 -16.80 6.32 11.24
CA VAL A 150 -18.18 6.11 10.75
C VAL A 150 -18.83 4.90 11.43
N GLY A 151 -18.05 3.85 11.71
CA GLY A 151 -18.58 2.59 12.21
C GLY A 151 -18.84 2.57 13.71
N TYR A 152 -18.17 3.43 14.47
CA TYR A 152 -18.24 3.46 15.92
C TYR A 152 -18.57 4.87 16.44
N LEU A 153 -17.65 5.83 16.32
CA LEU A 153 -17.82 7.14 16.96
C LEU A 153 -19.07 7.88 16.47
N LYS A 154 -19.27 7.96 15.17
CA LYS A 154 -20.44 8.66 14.61
C LYS A 154 -21.76 8.06 15.07
N ASN A 155 -21.83 6.73 15.23
CA ASN A 155 -23.04 6.06 15.71
C ASN A 155 -23.28 6.32 17.21
N LEU A 156 -22.21 6.35 18.00
CA LEU A 156 -22.29 6.66 19.43
C LEU A 156 -22.89 8.06 19.67
N PHE A 157 -22.51 9.06 18.86
CA PHE A 157 -22.99 10.44 19.00
C PHE A 157 -24.23 10.77 18.15
N SER A 158 -24.55 9.99 17.11
CA SER A 158 -25.80 10.22 16.35
C SER A 158 -27.05 9.78 17.11
N GLU A 159 -26.93 8.78 17.98
CA GLU A 159 -28.02 8.33 18.86
C GLU A 159 -27.99 9.01 20.23
N CYS A 160 -26.94 9.76 20.53
CA CYS A 160 -26.76 10.57 21.73
C CYS A 160 -26.22 11.94 21.31
N ASP A 161 -27.09 12.87 20.93
CA ASP A 161 -26.69 14.27 20.76
C ASP A 161 -25.83 14.70 21.95
N GLY A 162 -24.85 15.59 21.76
CA GLY A 162 -23.87 15.95 22.82
C GLY A 162 -24.51 16.34 24.17
N LEU A 163 -25.72 16.90 24.13
CA LEU A 163 -26.54 17.18 25.32
C LEU A 163 -27.03 15.91 26.04
N ASP A 164 -27.44 14.87 25.32
CA ASP A 164 -27.84 13.57 25.90
C ASP A 164 -26.62 12.81 26.42
N PHE A 165 -25.49 12.88 25.71
CA PHE A 165 -24.22 12.32 26.18
C PHE A 165 -23.85 12.85 27.57
N VAL A 166 -23.77 14.19 27.74
CA VAL A 166 -23.42 14.80 29.03
C VAL A 166 -24.48 14.49 30.11
N LYS A 167 -25.76 14.45 29.76
CA LYS A 167 -26.83 14.08 30.70
C LYS A 167 -26.64 12.66 31.23
N ARG A 168 -26.36 11.68 30.36
CA ARG A 168 -26.10 10.29 30.79
C ARG A 168 -24.90 10.19 31.72
N LEU A 169 -23.82 10.93 31.42
CA LEU A 169 -22.66 10.99 32.29
C LEU A 169 -22.98 11.58 33.66
N ARG A 170 -23.75 12.68 33.72
CA ARG A 170 -24.18 13.29 34.99
C ARG A 170 -25.07 12.37 35.81
N SER A 171 -25.99 11.64 35.17
CA SER A 171 -26.82 10.63 35.84
C SER A 171 -25.95 9.52 36.44
N PHE A 172 -24.92 9.09 35.71
CA PHE A 172 -23.96 8.09 36.19
C PHE A 172 -23.13 8.60 37.38
N GLU A 173 -22.63 9.84 37.33
CA GLU A 173 -21.95 10.51 38.44
C GLU A 173 -22.82 10.54 39.71
N GLN A 174 -24.09 10.92 39.56
CA GLN A 174 -25.06 10.95 40.67
C GLN A 174 -25.34 9.56 41.25
N GLN A 175 -25.57 8.57 40.38
CA GLN A 175 -25.85 7.20 40.79
C GLN A 175 -24.68 6.57 41.56
N HIS A 176 -23.45 6.83 41.11
CA HIS A 176 -22.23 6.24 41.68
C HIS A 176 -21.55 7.13 42.74
N ARG A 177 -22.12 8.31 43.04
CA ARG A 177 -21.58 9.30 44.00
C ARG A 177 -20.11 9.65 43.74
N MET A 178 -19.78 9.88 42.48
CA MET A 178 -18.45 10.23 42.03
C MET A 178 -18.48 11.42 41.07
N ARG A 179 -17.31 11.94 40.72
CA ARG A 179 -17.17 13.02 39.75
C ARG A 179 -16.12 12.66 38.72
N LEU A 180 -16.50 12.73 37.44
CA LEU A 180 -15.60 12.56 36.32
C LEU A 180 -14.67 13.77 36.23
N ALA A 181 -13.40 13.52 35.91
CA ALA A 181 -12.41 14.58 35.66
C ALA A 181 -12.84 15.45 34.46
N SER A 182 -13.41 14.82 33.43
CA SER A 182 -14.04 15.50 32.32
C SER A 182 -15.19 14.67 31.73
N HIS A 183 -16.13 15.34 31.08
CA HIS A 183 -17.17 14.69 30.28
C HIS A 183 -16.65 14.42 28.85
N LYS A 184 -15.51 13.73 28.73
CA LYS A 184 -14.90 13.33 27.45
C LYS A 184 -14.54 11.85 27.43
N ILE A 185 -14.58 11.24 26.25
CA ILE A 185 -13.99 9.92 25.96
C ILE A 185 -12.55 10.14 25.49
N TYR A 186 -11.61 9.57 26.23
CA TYR A 186 -10.20 9.56 25.85
C TYR A 186 -9.85 8.27 25.11
N ILE A 187 -9.46 8.40 23.85
CA ILE A 187 -9.05 7.28 23.01
C ILE A 187 -7.53 7.19 23.06
N LEU A 188 -7.01 6.10 23.62
CA LEU A 188 -5.59 5.88 23.82
C LEU A 188 -4.98 5.19 22.59
N SER A 189 -3.99 5.84 21.98
CA SER A 189 -3.21 5.32 20.87
C SER A 189 -1.77 5.03 21.31
N PHE A 190 -1.41 3.75 21.44
CA PHE A 190 -0.06 3.35 21.85
C PHE A 190 0.89 3.28 20.66
N THR A 191 1.99 4.02 20.71
CA THR A 191 2.96 4.11 19.60
C THR A 191 3.74 2.82 19.35
N SER A 192 3.72 1.89 20.31
CA SER A 192 4.26 0.53 20.14
C SER A 192 3.46 -0.34 19.17
N CYS A 193 2.30 0.12 18.67
CA CYS A 193 1.36 -0.67 17.86
C CYS A 193 0.89 -1.96 18.56
N THR A 194 0.95 -2.00 19.89
CA THR A 194 0.47 -3.14 20.68
C THR A 194 -0.79 -2.75 21.43
N ASN A 195 -1.78 -3.63 21.45
CA ASN A 195 -2.94 -3.46 22.30
C ASN A 195 -2.50 -3.75 23.76
N ASN A 196 -2.02 -2.71 24.43
CA ASN A 196 -1.51 -2.83 25.79
C ASN A 196 -2.71 -2.81 26.74
N HIS A 197 -3.47 -3.91 26.82
CA HIS A 197 -4.62 -3.99 27.73
C HIS A 197 -4.22 -3.84 29.20
N SER A 198 -2.98 -4.20 29.53
CA SER A 198 -2.40 -3.92 30.84
C SER A 198 -2.21 -2.44 31.10
N ALA A 199 -2.51 -1.57 30.12
CA ALA A 199 -2.56 -0.15 30.35
C ALA A 199 -3.62 0.27 31.37
N PHE A 200 -4.68 -0.53 31.48
CA PHE A 200 -5.76 -0.31 32.44
C PHE A 200 -5.57 -1.10 33.74
N ASP A 201 -4.55 -1.97 33.86
CA ASP A 201 -4.35 -2.76 35.10
C ASP A 201 -4.03 -1.89 36.32
N VAL A 202 -3.57 -0.66 36.08
CA VAL A 202 -3.32 0.35 37.11
C VAL A 202 -4.57 1.17 37.49
N MET A 203 -5.71 0.93 36.84
CA MET A 203 -6.97 1.62 37.09
C MET A 203 -8.11 0.62 37.36
N ASP A 204 -8.98 0.94 38.31
CA ASP A 204 -10.12 0.08 38.61
C ASP A 204 -11.28 0.38 37.66
N LYS A 205 -11.87 -0.66 37.05
CA LYS A 205 -13.12 -0.52 36.29
C LYS A 205 -14.28 -0.22 37.24
N VAL A 206 -15.00 0.89 37.00
CA VAL A 206 -16.15 1.32 37.82
C VAL A 206 -17.47 0.89 37.21
N GLY A 207 -17.65 1.10 35.89
CA GLY A 207 -18.90 0.76 35.20
C GLY A 207 -18.98 1.33 33.79
N GLU A 208 -20.16 1.20 33.18
CA GLU A 208 -20.38 1.51 31.76
C GLU A 208 -21.51 2.54 31.59
N PRO A 209 -21.21 3.86 31.59
CA PRO A 209 -22.25 4.91 31.53
C PRO A 209 -22.96 4.99 30.18
N LEU A 210 -22.30 4.53 29.12
CA LEU A 210 -22.78 4.64 27.75
C LEU A 210 -22.87 3.23 27.19
N LYS A 211 -24.01 2.58 27.44
CA LYS A 211 -24.34 1.29 26.86
C LYS A 211 -25.46 1.47 25.83
N MET A 212 -25.16 1.18 24.58
CA MET A 212 -26.08 1.37 23.46
C MET A 212 -26.14 0.11 22.63
N GLN A 213 -27.34 -0.24 22.15
CA GLN A 213 -27.53 -1.31 21.18
C GLN A 213 -28.00 -0.72 19.86
N TYR A 214 -27.34 -1.08 18.78
CA TYR A 214 -27.68 -0.62 17.44
C TYR A 214 -27.58 -1.78 16.44
N THR A 215 -28.37 -1.75 15.39
CA THR A 215 -28.37 -2.80 14.36
C THR A 215 -27.77 -2.27 13.07
N ARG A 216 -26.69 -2.90 12.59
CA ARG A 216 -26.00 -2.51 11.36
C ARG A 216 -25.77 -3.73 10.48
N GLY A 217 -26.23 -3.66 9.23
CA GLY A 217 -26.11 -4.78 8.28
C GLY A 217 -26.81 -6.05 8.76
N GLY A 218 -27.94 -5.92 9.46
CA GLY A 218 -28.70 -7.04 10.01
C GLY A 218 -28.12 -7.65 11.30
N VAL A 219 -27.02 -7.11 11.84
CA VAL A 219 -26.40 -7.58 13.09
C VAL A 219 -26.55 -6.53 14.18
N THR A 220 -27.17 -6.93 15.30
CA THR A 220 -27.25 -6.10 16.51
C THR A 220 -25.92 -6.13 17.25
N ARG A 221 -25.38 -4.95 17.54
CA ARG A 221 -24.13 -4.75 18.28
C ARG A 221 -24.40 -3.91 19.51
N THR A 222 -23.63 -4.16 20.57
CA THR A 222 -23.62 -3.34 21.77
C THR A 222 -22.32 -2.54 21.81
N ILE A 223 -22.43 -1.22 21.97
CA ILE A 223 -21.30 -0.34 22.28
C ILE A 223 -21.34 -0.05 23.78
N ASN A 224 -20.20 -0.21 24.45
CA ASN A 224 -20.02 0.16 25.84
C ASN A 224 -18.73 0.98 26.02
N ASN A 225 -18.84 2.18 26.60
CA ASN A 225 -17.68 2.89 27.13
C ASN A 225 -17.55 2.62 28.62
N THR A 226 -16.32 2.51 29.11
CA THR A 226 -16.03 2.16 30.52
C THR A 226 -15.47 3.37 31.25
N VAL A 227 -15.96 3.61 32.48
CA VAL A 227 -15.34 4.53 33.43
C VAL A 227 -14.31 3.77 34.26
N TYR A 228 -13.12 4.35 34.33
CA TYR A 228 -12.01 3.87 35.12
C TYR A 228 -11.73 4.83 36.27
N ARG A 229 -11.33 4.26 37.40
CA ARG A 229 -10.87 4.97 38.59
C ARG A 229 -9.36 4.84 38.68
N GLY A 230 -8.65 5.95 38.58
CA GLY A 230 -7.23 6.03 38.85
C GLY A 230 -6.94 6.70 40.19
N ARG A 231 -5.72 6.52 40.69
CA ARG A 231 -5.22 7.19 41.89
C ARG A 231 -4.06 8.09 41.52
N VAL A 232 -4.01 9.29 42.10
CA VAL A 232 -2.85 10.17 41.94
C VAL A 232 -1.71 9.59 42.79
N PRO A 233 -0.56 9.20 42.21
CA PRO A 233 0.60 8.87 43.02
C PRO A 233 1.02 10.13 43.79
N GLY A 234 1.23 10.00 45.10
CA GLY A 234 1.44 11.10 46.06
C GLY A 234 2.72 11.94 45.90
N ILE A 235 3.22 12.10 44.67
CA ILE A 235 4.46 12.82 44.31
C ILE A 235 4.17 14.13 43.55
N TYR A 236 2.92 14.62 43.54
CA TYR A 236 2.60 15.95 42.99
C TYR A 236 2.33 16.97 44.10
N PRO A 237 3.37 17.50 44.77
CA PRO A 237 3.21 18.50 45.82
C PRO A 237 2.58 19.77 45.24
N GLY A 238 1.37 20.09 45.69
CA GLY A 238 0.71 21.38 45.48
C GLY A 238 -0.53 21.38 44.58
N VAL A 239 -0.89 20.28 43.91
CA VAL A 239 -2.07 20.22 43.02
C VAL A 239 -3.12 19.21 43.48
N TYR A 240 -2.69 18.04 43.96
CA TYR A 240 -3.55 16.98 44.45
C TYR A 240 -3.05 16.50 45.81
N LEU A 241 -3.96 16.15 46.70
CA LEU A 241 -3.60 15.48 47.95
C LEU A 241 -3.22 14.04 47.64
N ALA A 242 -2.25 13.49 48.37
CA ALA A 242 -2.01 12.05 48.35
C ALA A 242 -3.33 11.36 48.72
N ASP A 243 -3.73 10.36 47.92
CA ASP A 243 -5.02 9.63 47.96
C ASP A 243 -6.20 10.25 47.17
N ASP A 244 -6.00 11.32 46.39
CA ASP A 244 -7.05 11.79 45.48
C ASP A 244 -7.31 10.76 44.36
N GLU A 245 -8.59 10.37 44.21
CA GLU A 245 -9.07 9.51 43.13
C GLU A 245 -9.60 10.36 41.98
N PHE A 246 -9.36 9.93 40.75
CA PHE A 246 -9.96 10.54 39.56
C PHE A 246 -10.72 9.48 38.75
N TYR A 247 -11.79 9.93 38.11
CA TYR A 247 -12.67 9.09 37.31
C TYR A 247 -12.66 9.58 35.87
N VAL A 248 -12.42 8.69 34.92
CA VAL A 248 -12.27 9.05 33.51
C VAL A 248 -12.88 7.99 32.61
N ILE A 249 -13.38 8.41 31.44
CA ILE A 249 -13.85 7.51 30.40
C ILE A 249 -12.72 7.37 29.40
N CYS A 250 -12.16 6.16 29.26
CA CYS A 250 -11.11 5.92 28.30
C CYS A 250 -11.22 4.54 27.66
N GLU A 251 -10.65 4.42 26.46
CA GLU A 251 -10.60 3.19 25.70
C GLU A 251 -9.33 3.11 24.85
N THR A 252 -8.87 1.91 24.53
CA THR A 252 -7.83 1.72 23.52
C THR A 252 -8.39 1.92 22.13
N LEU A 253 -7.61 2.55 21.25
CA LEU A 253 -7.90 2.66 19.83
C LEU A 253 -7.92 1.26 19.18
N SER A 254 -9.11 0.68 19.05
CA SER A 254 -9.27 -0.72 18.64
C SER A 254 -8.61 -1.09 17.30
N PRO A 255 -8.49 -0.21 16.28
CA PRO A 255 -7.75 -0.52 15.05
C PRO A 255 -6.27 -0.85 15.26
N ILE A 256 -5.68 -0.50 16.41
CA ILE A 256 -4.31 -0.91 16.77
C ILE A 256 -4.17 -2.43 16.78
N SER A 257 -5.19 -3.16 17.24
CA SER A 257 -5.19 -4.63 17.21
C SER A 257 -5.06 -5.18 15.78
N THR A 258 -5.78 -4.57 14.84
CA THR A 258 -5.70 -4.90 13.41
C THR A 258 -4.29 -4.64 12.87
N ILE A 259 -3.72 -3.46 13.15
CA ILE A 259 -2.34 -3.11 12.74
C ILE A 259 -1.32 -4.06 13.36
N SER A 260 -1.48 -4.39 14.64
CA SER A 260 -0.59 -5.32 15.36
C SER A 260 -0.57 -6.70 14.71
N SER A 261 -1.69 -7.13 14.12
CA SER A 261 -1.85 -8.44 13.48
C SER A 261 -1.34 -8.48 12.03
N MET A 262 -0.92 -7.36 11.44
CA MET A 262 -0.51 -7.28 10.02
C MET A 262 0.85 -7.93 9.69
N ASP A 263 1.54 -8.54 10.67
CA ASP A 263 2.75 -9.33 10.38
C ASP A 263 2.45 -10.46 9.38
N CYS A 264 1.24 -11.03 9.45
CA CYS A 264 0.81 -12.13 8.58
C CYS A 264 0.70 -11.75 7.09
N VAL A 265 0.64 -10.45 6.77
CA VAL A 265 0.57 -9.92 5.40
C VAL A 265 1.86 -9.18 5.00
N GLY A 266 2.94 -9.37 5.76
CA GLY A 266 4.28 -8.86 5.42
C GLY A 266 4.50 -7.38 5.73
N PHE A 267 3.77 -6.81 6.68
CA PHE A 267 4.06 -5.47 7.21
C PHE A 267 5.26 -5.53 8.15
N SER A 268 6.27 -4.70 7.87
CA SER A 268 7.37 -4.48 8.81
C SER A 268 6.93 -3.65 10.02
N LYS A 269 7.76 -3.56 11.06
CA LYS A 269 7.51 -2.67 12.21
C LYS A 269 7.36 -1.20 11.76
N ASP A 270 8.18 -0.75 10.82
CA ASP A 270 8.13 0.60 10.29
C ASP A 270 6.86 0.85 9.46
N ASP A 271 6.39 -0.16 8.70
CA ASP A 271 5.10 -0.09 8.00
C ASP A 271 3.96 0.09 8.99
N LYS A 272 3.90 -0.73 10.04
CA LYS A 272 2.87 -0.62 11.08
C LYS A 272 2.86 0.75 11.74
N LEU A 273 4.04 1.27 12.08
CA LEU A 273 4.18 2.59 12.70
C LEU A 273 3.74 3.71 11.74
N ARG A 274 4.07 3.62 10.45
CA ARG A 274 3.58 4.55 9.42
C ARG A 274 2.05 4.48 9.28
N THR A 275 1.48 3.29 9.25
CA THR A 275 0.03 3.07 9.20
C THR A 275 -0.66 3.61 10.44
N LEU A 276 -0.09 3.43 11.64
CA LEU A 276 -0.62 3.97 12.89
C LEU A 276 -0.61 5.49 12.88
N ARG A 277 0.52 6.13 12.52
CA ARG A 277 0.62 7.59 12.42
C ARG A 277 -0.38 8.16 11.41
N ARG A 278 -0.58 7.47 10.29
CA ARG A 278 -1.56 7.88 9.29
C ARG A 278 -2.99 7.78 9.83
N LEU A 279 -3.30 6.68 10.53
CA LEU A 279 -4.56 6.49 11.20
C LEU A 279 -4.83 7.56 12.27
N THR A 280 -3.87 7.86 13.16
CA THR A 280 -4.06 8.85 14.22
C THR A 280 -4.24 10.24 13.65
N ALA A 281 -3.43 10.63 12.65
CA ALA A 281 -3.57 11.90 11.96
C ALA A 281 -4.94 12.04 11.29
N LYS A 282 -5.39 11.03 10.54
CA LYS A 282 -6.67 11.07 9.82
C LYS A 282 -7.87 11.04 10.76
N LEU A 283 -7.79 10.27 11.85
CA LEU A 283 -8.83 10.25 12.87
C LEU A 283 -8.93 11.60 13.59
N ASN A 284 -7.80 12.21 13.93
CA ASN A 284 -7.80 13.54 14.56
C ASN A 284 -8.40 14.60 13.62
N GLU A 285 -8.13 14.55 12.32
CA GLU A 285 -8.80 15.39 11.31
C GLU A 285 -10.33 15.27 11.42
N PHE A 286 -10.88 14.06 11.40
CA PHE A 286 -12.33 13.85 11.54
C PHE A 286 -12.89 14.37 12.86
N LEU A 287 -12.18 14.16 13.97
CA LEU A 287 -12.59 14.67 15.29
C LEU A 287 -12.60 16.19 15.36
N GLN A 288 -11.62 16.86 14.73
CA GLN A 288 -11.54 18.32 14.68
C GLN A 288 -12.54 18.93 13.70
N GLU A 289 -12.94 18.22 12.65
CA GLU A 289 -13.89 18.74 11.67
C GLU A 289 -15.33 18.61 12.15
N ASP A 290 -15.70 17.52 12.85
CA ASP A 290 -17.09 17.29 13.25
C ASP A 290 -17.47 17.97 14.58
N PRO A 291 -18.29 19.04 14.56
CA PRO A 291 -18.66 19.79 15.76
C PRO A 291 -19.53 18.98 16.74
N SER A 292 -20.16 17.88 16.30
CA SER A 292 -20.99 17.05 17.18
C SER A 292 -20.17 16.18 18.13
N ILE A 293 -18.89 15.93 17.81
CA ILE A 293 -18.02 15.00 18.53
C ILE A 293 -16.80 15.71 19.14
N ARG A 294 -16.30 16.77 18.49
CA ARG A 294 -15.04 17.47 18.82
C ARG A 294 -14.82 17.76 20.30
N ASP A 295 -15.86 18.21 21.00
CA ASP A 295 -15.74 18.61 22.41
C ASP A 295 -15.84 17.42 23.38
N TYR A 296 -16.29 16.26 22.92
CA TYR A 296 -16.57 15.07 23.74
C TYR A 296 -15.59 13.93 23.56
N VAL A 297 -14.73 13.98 22.54
CA VAL A 297 -13.74 12.92 22.26
C VAL A 297 -12.36 13.52 22.10
N ARG A 298 -11.37 12.89 22.73
CA ARG A 298 -9.96 13.29 22.59
C ARG A 298 -9.11 12.07 22.29
N LEU A 299 -8.37 12.13 21.17
CA LEU A 299 -7.32 11.16 20.87
C LEU A 299 -6.05 11.53 21.65
N MET A 300 -5.44 10.55 22.32
CA MET A 300 -4.20 10.70 23.07
C MET A 300 -3.16 9.69 22.58
N GLU A 301 -2.00 10.19 22.15
CA GLU A 301 -0.86 9.34 21.80
C GLU A 301 -0.06 9.05 23.08
N ILE A 302 0.21 7.77 23.35
CA ILE A 302 0.92 7.30 24.54
C ILE A 302 2.19 6.57 24.11
N ASP A 303 3.33 7.13 24.52
CA ASP A 303 4.65 6.54 24.36
C ASP A 303 4.99 5.62 25.54
N GLY A 304 4.34 4.46 25.61
CA GLY A 304 4.78 3.34 26.46
C GLY A 304 3.70 2.59 27.22
N THR A 305 3.81 2.54 28.55
CA THR A 305 3.09 1.60 29.42
C THR A 305 1.79 2.18 30.01
N GLY A 306 1.02 1.36 30.71
CA GLY A 306 -0.19 1.77 31.43
C GLY A 306 -0.02 2.89 32.42
N SER A 307 1.10 2.87 33.17
CA SER A 307 1.38 3.91 34.15
C SER A 307 1.49 5.28 33.50
N GLN A 308 2.09 5.37 32.32
CA GLN A 308 2.18 6.62 31.55
C GLN A 308 0.83 7.04 30.98
N ALA A 309 -0.04 6.09 30.61
CA ALA A 309 -1.40 6.39 30.21
C ALA A 309 -2.21 7.00 31.36
N ALA A 310 -2.16 6.40 32.55
CA ALA A 310 -2.80 6.94 33.75
C ALA A 310 -2.25 8.32 34.12
N GLU A 311 -0.93 8.51 34.05
CA GLU A 311 -0.29 9.81 34.26
C GLU A 311 -0.75 10.86 33.25
N SER A 312 -0.82 10.50 31.96
CA SER A 312 -1.29 11.43 30.92
C SER A 312 -2.75 11.83 31.11
N LEU A 313 -3.59 10.90 31.59
CA LEU A 313 -5.01 11.14 31.88
C LEU A 313 -5.23 12.04 33.10
N LEU A 314 -4.29 12.07 34.06
CA LEU A 314 -4.35 12.97 35.22
C LEU A 314 -4.29 14.45 34.84
N PHE A 315 -3.59 14.80 33.75
CA PHE A 315 -3.36 16.18 33.32
C PHE A 315 -4.36 16.67 32.25
N CYS A 316 -5.45 15.93 32.03
CA CYS A 316 -6.41 16.18 30.95
C CYS A 316 -7.74 16.77 31.41
#